data_AF-A0A916TDH1-F1
#
_entry.id   AF-A0A916TDH1-F1
#
_cell.length_a   1.000
_cell.length_b   1.000
_cell.length_c   1.000
_cell.angle_alpha   90.00
_cell.angle_beta   90.00
_cell.angle_gamma   90.00
#
_symmetry.space_group_name_H-M   'P 1'
#
loop_
_entity.id
_entity.type
_entity.pdbx_description
1 polymer ?
#
loop_
_entity_poly.entity_id
_entity_poly.type
_entity_poly.pdbx_seq_one_letter_code
_entity_poly.pdbx_strand_id
1 'polypeptide(L)' 'MININAFFIGFVVINAIALALLVGFAAVETTRFFAANRKQRIARHEPFGRYYSQLALGH' A
#
# COMPACT_ATOMS: atom_id res chain seq x y z
N MET A 1 11.47 -32.41 -20.10
CA MET A 1 10.37 -32.30 -19.12
C MET A 1 10.79 -31.30 -18.06
N ILE A 2 10.04 -30.22 -17.87
CA ILE A 2 10.26 -29.32 -16.75
C ILE A 2 9.90 -30.09 -15.48
N ASN A 3 10.82 -30.18 -14.52
CA ASN A 3 10.52 -30.76 -13.22
C ASN A 3 9.43 -29.89 -12.59
N ILE A 4 8.26 -30.48 -12.33
CA ILE A 4 7.08 -29.77 -11.83
C ILE A 4 7.39 -29.00 -10.54
N ASN A 5 8.29 -29.53 -9.70
CA ASN A 5 8.77 -28.86 -8.50
C ASN A 5 9.54 -27.57 -8.83
N ALA A 6 10.39 -27.59 -9.85
CA ALA A 6 11.14 -26.40 -10.26
C ALA A 6 10.23 -25.30 -10.80
N PHE A 7 9.16 -25.67 -11.51
CA PHE A 7 8.14 -24.71 -11.97
C PHE A 7 7.43 -24.03 -10.80
N PHE A 8 6.93 -24.82 -9.83
CA PHE A 8 6.23 -24.25 -8.67
C PHE A 8 7.15 -23.38 -7.80
N ILE A 9 8.41 -23.78 -7.61
CA ILE A 9 9.39 -22.96 -6.89
C ILE A 9 9.58 -21.61 -7.62
N GLY A 10 9.80 -21.64 -8.93
CA GLY A 10 9.95 -20.41 -9.72
C GLY A 10 8.71 -19.51 -9.66
N PHE A 11 7.53 -20.10 -9.80
CA PHE A 11 6.25 -19.38 -9.71
C PHE A 11 6.08 -18.69 -8.35
N VAL A 12 6.32 -19.39 -7.25
CA VAL A 12 6.21 -18.82 -5.89
C VAL A 12 7.21 -17.70 -5.68
N VAL A 13 8.46 -17.87 -6.11
CA VAL A 13 9.51 -16.86 -5.97
C VAL A 13 9.15 -15.57 -6.73
N ILE A 14 8.69 -15.69 -7.98
CA ILE A 14 8.30 -14.53 -8.80
C ILE A 14 7.14 -13.78 -8.14
N ASN A 15 6.12 -14.51 -7.66
CA ASN A 15 4.98 -13.88 -6.99
C ASN A 15 5.38 -13.23 -5.66
N ALA A 16 6.28 -13.85 -4.89
CA ALA A 16 6.77 -13.27 -3.64
C ALA A 16 7.52 -11.95 -3.88
N ILE A 17 8.36 -11.89 -4.92
CA ILE A 17 9.07 -10.67 -5.31
C ILE A 17 8.08 -9.60 -5.76
N ALA A 18 7.13 -9.95 -6.63
CA ALA A 18 6.11 -9.01 -7.11
C ALA A 18 5.28 -8.43 -5.95
N LEU A 19 4.87 -9.29 -5.01
CA LEU A 19 4.13 -8.89 -3.83
C LEU A 19 4.97 -7.98 -2.92
N ALA A 20 6.24 -8.30 -2.69
CA ALA A 20 7.13 -7.48 -1.88
C ALA A 20 7.32 -6.08 -2.47
N LEU A 21 7.49 -5.98 -3.80
CA LEU A 21 7.57 -4.69 -4.49
C LEU A 21 6.28 -3.90 -4.39
N LEU A 22 5.13 -4.55 -4.60
CA LEU A 22 3.82 -3.92 -4.48
C LEU A 22 3.60 -3.37 -3.07
N VAL A 23 3.88 -4.17 -2.04
CA VAL A 23 3.76 -3.76 -0.63
C VAL A 23 4.71 -2.62 -0.31
N GLY A 24 5.96 -2.68 -0.78
CA GLY A 24 6.93 -1.60 -0.60
C GLY A 24 6.48 -0.29 -1.23
N PHE A 25 5.99 -0.34 -2.46
CA PHE A 25 5.43 0.83 -3.15
C PHE A 25 4.22 1.40 -2.41
N ALA A 26 3.26 0.54 -2.04
CA ALA A 26 2.07 0.95 -1.30
C ALA A 26 2.43 1.60 0.04
N ALA A 27 3.41 1.07 0.78
CA ALA A 27 3.87 1.63 2.05
C ALA A 27 4.48 3.03 1.88
N VAL A 28 5.29 3.25 0.83
CA VAL A 28 5.88 4.56 0.53
C VAL A 28 4.80 5.58 0.18
N GLU A 29 3.90 5.24 -0.74
CA GLU A 29 2.85 6.16 -1.21
C GLU A 29 1.83 6.47 -0.11
N THR A 30 1.42 5.48 0.68
CA THR A 30 0.54 5.71 1.85
C THR A 30 1.21 6.62 2.87
N THR A 31 2.48 6.41 3.19
CA THR A 31 3.23 7.26 4.13
C THR A 31 3.31 8.71 3.62
N ARG A 32 3.62 8.90 2.34
CA ARG A 32 3.65 10.23 1.70
C ARG A 32 2.29 10.91 1.77
N PHE A 33 1.22 10.18 1.46
CA PHE A 33 -0.15 10.67 1.55
C PHE A 33 -0.50 11.15 2.97
N PHE A 34 -0.25 10.33 3.98
CA PHE A 34 -0.53 10.71 5.38
C PHE A 34 0.35 11.88 5.84
N ALA A 35 1.61 11.94 5.42
CA ALA A 35 2.52 13.03 5.76
C ALA A 35 2.07 14.37 5.15
N ALA A 36 1.67 14.37 3.87
CA ALA A 36 1.18 15.56 3.18
C ALA A 36 -0.10 16.12 3.81
N ASN A 37 -1.04 15.24 4.17
CA ASN A 37 -2.34 15.64 4.70
C ASN A 37 -2.35 15.90 6.22
N ARG A 38 -1.29 15.50 6.95
CA ARG A 38 -1.18 15.72 8.40
C ARG A 38 -1.31 17.19 8.79
N LYS A 39 -0.64 18.08 8.05
CA LYS A 39 -0.68 19.53 8.35
C LYS A 39 -2.09 20.09 8.19
N GLN A 40 -2.77 19.75 7.11
CA GLN A 40 -4.14 20.20 6.83
C GLN A 40 -5.13 19.67 7.86
N ARG A 41 -5.04 18.37 8.21
CA ARG A 41 -5.87 17.78 9.26
C ARG A 41 -5.70 18.49 10.61
N ILE A 42 -4.44 18.74 11.02
CA ILE A 42 -4.15 19.42 12.29
C ILE A 42 -4.68 20.86 12.26
N ALA A 43 -4.49 21.58 11.17
CA ALA A 43 -5.00 22.95 11.01
C ALA A 43 -6.54 23.03 11.07
N ARG A 44 -7.24 22.00 10.60
CA ARG A 44 -8.70 21.90 10.65
C ARG A 44 -9.25 21.30 11.94
N HIS A 45 -8.38 20.86 12.86
CA HIS A 45 -8.76 20.16 14.10
C HIS A 45 -9.70 18.96 13.87
N GLU A 46 -9.55 18.28 12.73
CA GLU A 46 -10.42 17.16 12.38
C GLU A 46 -9.89 15.81 12.92
N PRO A 47 -10.77 14.94 13.45
CA PRO A 47 -10.37 13.62 13.94
C PRO A 47 -9.92 12.70 12.79
N PHE A 48 -8.89 11.88 13.05
CA PHE A 48 -8.21 11.04 12.04
C PHE A 48 -9.18 10.23 11.17
N GLY A 49 -10.05 9.44 11.80
CA GLY A 49 -10.97 8.55 11.09
C GLY A 49 -11.95 9.30 10.20
N ARG A 50 -12.48 10.45 10.66
CA ARG A 50 -13.43 11.26 9.89
C ARG A 50 -12.76 11.92 8.68
N TYR A 51 -11.61 12.55 8.88
CA TYR A 51 -10.90 13.24 7.81
C TYR A 51 -10.51 12.28 6.67
N TYR A 52 -9.92 11.13 7.01
CA TYR A 52 -9.50 10.16 5.99
C TYR A 52 -10.66 9.35 5.41
N SER A 53 -11.73 9.07 6.16
CA SER A 53 -12.93 8.45 5.59
C SER A 53 -13.64 9.38 4.61
N GLN A 54 -13.74 10.69 4.91
CA GLN A 54 -14.28 11.67 3.97
C GLN A 54 -13.40 11.84 2.72
N LEU A 55 -12.07 11.76 2.86
CA LEU A 55 -11.15 11.76 1.71
C LEU A 55 -11.27 10.49 0.85
N ALA A 56 -11.46 9.33 1.46
CA ALA A 56 -11.57 8.05 0.76
C ALA A 56 -12.96 7.83 0.14
N LEU A 57 -14.02 8.34 0.79
CA LEU A 57 -15.41 8.18 0.36
C LEU A 57 -15.95 9.39 -0.38
N GLY A 58 -15.18 10.48 -0.49
CA GLY A 58 -15.58 11.79 -1.03
C GLY A 58 -15.81 11.84 -2.54
N HIS A 59 -16.61 10.90 -3.03
CA HIS A 59 -17.38 10.97 -4.28
C HIS A 59 -18.75 11.57 -3.94
#